data_AF-A0AAD4E5X5-F1
#
_entry.id   AF-A0AAD4E5X5-F1
#
_cell.length_a   1.000
_cell.length_b   1.000
_cell.length_c   1.000
_cell.angle_alpha   90.00
_cell.angle_beta   90.00
_cell.angle_gamma   90.00
#
_symmetry.space_group_name_H-M   'P 1'
#
loop_
_entity.id
_entity.type
_entity.pdbx_description
1 polymer ?
#
loop_
_entity_poly.entity_id
_entity_poly.type
_entity_poly.pdbx_seq_one_letter_code
_entity_poly.pdbx_strand_id
1 'polypeptide(L)'
;KLGFKIIHSTVKLLPAWHEILEALKMRVTTLPWDVSTCWNSTFDMVEYALRNREAIDAVTQRQDLGLRQLELTDHEWVIAEQLQDILKDATLFFLRSTPNLATVIPAMDLIDEKLTTYSLNASFLPSIRVAVGLAKKTLNRYYQLTDTSEVYHIAMGEFLS
;
A
#
# COMPACT_ATOMS: atom_id res chain seq x y z
N LYS A 1 8.62 -7.54 5.60
CA LYS A 1 9.69 -8.33 6.28
C LYS A 1 9.50 -8.43 7.79
N LEU A 2 9.25 -7.32 8.49
CA LEU A 2 9.01 -7.32 9.94
C LEU A 2 7.83 -8.22 10.35
N GLY A 3 6.64 -8.02 9.76
CA GLY A 3 5.45 -8.81 10.10
C GLY A 3 5.65 -10.30 9.93
N PHE A 4 6.23 -10.72 8.81
CA PHE A 4 6.60 -12.10 8.56
C PHE A 4 7.51 -12.68 9.67
N LYS A 5 8.57 -11.97 10.08
CA LYS A 5 9.45 -12.44 11.16
C LYS A 5 8.72 -12.57 12.50
N ILE A 6 7.85 -11.60 12.83
CA ILE A 6 7.11 -11.59 14.10
C ILE A 6 6.13 -12.78 14.13
N ILE A 7 5.30 -12.94 13.10
CA ILE A 7 4.27 -13.99 13.04
C ILE A 7 4.87 -15.39 13.07
N HIS A 8 5.98 -15.60 12.37
CA HIS A 8 6.65 -16.91 12.33
C HIS A 8 7.57 -17.18 13.54
N SER A 9 7.68 -16.25 14.50
CA SER A 9 8.38 -16.47 15.76
C SER A 9 7.40 -16.47 16.93
N THR A 10 6.65 -17.56 17.03
CA THR A 10 5.56 -17.77 18.00
C THR A 10 6.03 -17.76 19.46
N VAL A 11 7.31 -18.06 19.70
CA VAL A 11 7.86 -18.21 21.07
C VAL A 11 8.47 -16.92 21.61
N LYS A 12 9.02 -16.06 20.74
CA LYS A 12 9.82 -14.90 21.18
C LYS A 12 9.27 -13.58 20.69
N LEU A 13 9.13 -13.42 19.37
CA LEU A 13 8.76 -12.11 18.82
C LEU A 13 7.26 -11.84 18.90
N LEU A 14 6.42 -12.83 18.61
CA LEU A 14 4.96 -12.66 18.65
C LEU A 14 4.45 -12.34 20.08
N PRO A 15 4.91 -13.03 21.15
CA PRO A 15 4.52 -12.65 22.51
C PRO A 15 5.03 -11.25 22.88
N ALA A 16 6.29 -10.93 22.57
CA ALA A 16 6.85 -9.60 22.84
C ALA A 16 6.10 -8.48 22.11
N TRP A 17 5.60 -8.74 20.90
CA TRP A 17 4.74 -7.82 20.16
C TRP A 17 3.40 -7.59 20.88
N HIS A 18 2.73 -8.65 21.33
CA HIS A 18 1.48 -8.52 22.10
C HIS A 18 1.70 -7.77 23.42
N GLU A 19 2.77 -8.07 24.17
CA GLU A 19 3.14 -7.36 25.40
C GLU A 19 3.31 -5.85 25.17
N ILE A 20 3.97 -5.46 24.08
CA ILE A 20 4.14 -4.05 23.72
C ILE A 20 2.81 -3.38 23.40
N LEU A 21 1.95 -4.04 22.61
CA LEU A 21 0.61 -3.52 22.30
C LEU A 21 -0.23 -3.34 23.56
N GLU A 22 -0.18 -4.29 24.50
CA GLU A 22 -0.87 -4.19 25.79
C GLU A 22 -0.31 -3.03 26.65
N ALA A 23 1.01 -2.89 26.72
CA ALA A 23 1.67 -1.82 27.47
C ALA A 23 1.30 -0.42 26.93
N LEU A 24 1.19 -0.29 25.60
CA LEU A 24 0.76 0.92 24.92
C LEU A 24 -0.77 1.12 24.90
N LYS A 25 -1.54 0.20 25.54
CA LYS A 25 -3.01 0.19 25.55
C LYS A 25 -3.63 0.20 24.15
N MET A 26 -2.95 -0.40 23.19
CA MET A 26 -3.40 -0.57 21.82
C MET A 26 -4.18 -1.87 21.66
N ARG A 27 -4.95 -2.00 20.58
CA ARG A 27 -5.65 -3.24 20.28
C ARG A 27 -4.65 -4.33 19.90
N VAL A 28 -4.60 -5.40 20.69
CA VAL A 28 -3.78 -6.59 20.41
C VAL A 28 -4.19 -7.18 19.06
N THR A 29 -3.28 -7.12 18.09
CA THR A 29 -3.48 -7.56 16.71
C THR A 29 -2.16 -8.08 16.15
N THR A 30 -2.22 -8.91 15.12
CA THR A 30 -1.03 -9.37 14.38
C THR A 30 -0.62 -8.35 13.33
N LEU A 31 0.68 -8.14 13.15
CA LEU A 31 1.20 -7.24 12.12
C LEU A 31 0.88 -7.79 10.71
N PRO A 32 0.19 -7.05 9.85
CA PRO A 32 0.00 -7.44 8.45
C PRO A 32 1.32 -7.48 7.69
N TRP A 33 1.33 -8.19 6.57
CA TRP A 33 2.46 -8.23 5.66
C TRP A 33 1.98 -8.20 4.22
N ASP A 34 2.89 -7.77 3.35
CA ASP A 34 2.62 -7.70 1.93
C ASP A 34 2.54 -9.09 1.28
N VAL A 35 1.52 -9.30 0.46
CA VAL A 35 1.20 -10.53 -0.26
C VAL A 35 1.10 -10.19 -1.74
N SER A 36 2.02 -10.72 -2.55
CA SER A 36 2.14 -10.34 -3.97
C SER A 36 0.88 -10.59 -4.81
N THR A 37 0.04 -11.54 -4.42
CA THR A 37 -1.22 -11.87 -5.11
C THR A 37 -2.42 -11.08 -4.58
N CYS A 38 -2.25 -10.32 -3.50
CA CYS A 38 -3.31 -9.55 -2.86
C CYS A 38 -3.08 -8.06 -3.13
N TRP A 39 -3.78 -7.51 -4.12
CA TRP A 39 -3.53 -6.17 -4.67
C TRP A 39 -3.60 -5.01 -3.65
N ASN A 40 -4.27 -5.19 -2.52
CA ASN A 40 -4.40 -4.20 -1.45
C ASN A 40 -3.47 -4.43 -0.24
N SER A 41 -2.71 -5.54 -0.18
CA SER A 41 -1.92 -5.88 1.01
C SER A 41 -0.84 -4.86 1.32
N THR A 42 -0.23 -4.24 0.31
CA THR A 42 0.79 -3.21 0.52
C THR A 42 0.18 -1.99 1.20
N PHE A 43 -1.01 -1.55 0.77
CA PHE A 43 -1.74 -0.45 1.38
C PHE A 43 -2.10 -0.77 2.84
N ASP A 44 -2.71 -1.93 3.08
CA ASP A 44 -3.13 -2.35 4.42
C ASP A 44 -1.92 -2.46 5.37
N MET A 45 -0.79 -2.96 4.87
CA MET A 45 0.45 -3.07 5.64
C MET A 45 0.99 -1.69 6.03
N VAL A 46 1.06 -0.75 5.08
CA VAL A 46 1.55 0.61 5.33
C VAL A 46 0.60 1.36 6.25
N GLU A 47 -0.71 1.29 6.01
CA GLU A 47 -1.72 1.94 6.86
C GLU A 47 -1.65 1.42 8.30
N TYR A 48 -1.53 0.11 8.48
CA TYR A 48 -1.37 -0.47 9.81
C TYR A 48 -0.07 -0.02 10.47
N ALA A 49 1.04 0.01 9.72
CA ALA A 49 2.33 0.42 10.25
C ALA A 49 2.31 1.87 10.74
N LEU A 50 1.71 2.78 9.98
CA LEU A 50 1.55 4.19 10.38
C LEU A 50 0.69 4.34 11.64
N ARG A 51 -0.41 3.58 11.74
CA ARG A 51 -1.28 3.59 12.94
C ARG A 51 -0.59 3.02 14.19
N ASN A 52 0.37 2.10 14.01
CA ASN A 52 1.08 1.43 15.09
C ASN A 52 2.57 1.79 15.13
N ARG A 53 2.92 3.01 14.70
CA ARG A 53 4.31 3.48 14.63
C ARG A 53 5.04 3.34 15.97
N GLU A 54 4.43 3.79 17.06
CA GLU A 54 5.01 3.70 18.41
C GLU A 54 5.32 2.25 18.83
N ALA A 55 4.41 1.31 18.53
CA ALA A 55 4.63 -0.11 18.82
C ALA A 55 5.74 -0.71 17.94
N ILE A 56 5.82 -0.32 16.66
CA ILE A 56 6.86 -0.76 15.73
C ILE A 56 8.23 -0.23 16.17
N ASP A 57 8.32 1.03 16.56
CA ASP A 57 9.56 1.61 17.07
C ASP A 57 9.97 0.90 18.37
N ALA A 58 9.03 0.69 19.32
CA ALA A 58 9.30 -0.02 20.56
C ALA A 58 9.81 -1.46 20.35
N VAL A 59 9.20 -2.23 19.43
CA VAL A 59 9.59 -3.63 19.18
C VAL A 59 10.93 -3.73 18.44
N THR A 60 11.23 -2.78 17.56
CA THR A 60 12.48 -2.77 16.78
C THR A 60 13.67 -2.26 17.62
N GLN A 61 13.44 -1.36 18.57
CA GLN A 61 14.48 -0.82 19.46
C GLN A 61 14.87 -1.79 20.60
N ARG A 62 14.04 -2.78 20.92
CA ARG A 62 14.38 -3.83 21.90
C ARG A 62 15.56 -4.68 21.42
N GLN A 63 16.69 -4.51 22.10
CA GLN A 63 17.96 -5.19 21.74
C GLN A 63 17.86 -6.71 21.82
N ASP A 64 17.11 -7.24 22.78
CA ASP A 64 16.94 -8.67 23.01
C ASP A 64 16.20 -9.39 21.88
N LEU A 65 15.42 -8.65 21.07
CA LEU A 65 14.62 -9.20 19.98
C LEU A 65 15.40 -9.30 18.65
N GLY A 66 16.54 -8.63 18.51
CA GLY A 66 17.36 -8.68 17.29
C GLY A 66 16.68 -8.05 16.06
N LEU A 67 15.73 -7.15 16.28
CA LEU A 67 14.93 -6.51 15.23
C LEU A 67 15.45 -5.13 14.81
N ARG A 68 16.49 -4.60 15.46
CA ARG A 68 17.04 -3.25 15.23
C ARG A 68 17.44 -2.95 13.79
N GLN A 69 17.86 -3.96 13.03
CA GLN A 69 18.15 -3.85 11.59
C GLN A 69 16.91 -3.54 10.72
N LEU A 70 15.70 -3.62 11.29
CA LEU A 70 14.42 -3.31 10.65
C LEU A 70 13.77 -2.04 11.23
N GLU A 71 14.49 -1.31 12.08
CA GLU A 71 14.07 -0.01 12.58
C GLU A 71 13.99 0.98 11.41
N LEU A 72 12.87 1.69 11.31
CA LEU A 72 12.66 2.69 10.26
C LEU A 72 13.16 4.03 10.72
N THR A 73 13.92 4.70 9.87
CA THR A 73 14.34 6.09 10.07
C THR A 73 13.16 7.05 9.89
N ASP A 74 13.26 8.27 10.44
CA ASP A 74 12.24 9.30 10.22
C ASP A 74 11.98 9.57 8.74
N HIS A 75 13.03 9.51 7.91
CA HIS A 75 12.91 9.66 6.46
C HIS A 75 12.12 8.51 5.82
N GLU A 76 12.31 7.27 6.26
CA GLU A 76 11.53 6.12 5.77
C GLU A 76 10.06 6.18 6.22
N TRP A 77 9.79 6.74 7.41
CA TRP A 77 8.42 7.01 7.84
C TRP A 77 7.74 8.04 6.95
N VAL A 78 8.43 9.11 6.54
CA VAL A 78 7.90 10.08 5.56
C VAL A 78 7.60 9.42 4.21
N ILE A 79 8.45 8.49 3.76
CA ILE A 79 8.18 7.69 2.55
C ILE A 79 6.91 6.85 2.73
N ALA A 80 6.73 6.21 3.88
CA ALA A 80 5.55 5.39 4.17
C ALA A 80 4.25 6.23 4.18
N GLU A 81 4.28 7.43 4.76
CA GLU A 81 3.16 8.38 4.75
C GLU A 81 2.79 8.77 3.30
N GLN A 82 3.78 9.17 2.50
CA GLN A 82 3.55 9.53 1.11
C GLN A 82 3.05 8.36 0.26
N LEU A 83 3.55 7.15 0.53
CA LEU A 83 3.09 5.94 -0.15
C LEU A 83 1.65 5.59 0.22
N GLN A 84 1.26 5.77 1.49
CA GLN A 84 -0.12 5.59 1.92
C GLN A 84 -1.06 6.49 1.13
N ASP A 85 -0.74 7.78 1.01
CA ASP A 85 -1.56 8.75 0.29
C ASP A 85 -1.77 8.36 -1.18
N ILE A 86 -0.70 7.90 -1.85
CA ILE A 86 -0.76 7.49 -3.26
C ILE A 86 -1.62 6.24 -3.44
N LEU A 87 -1.47 5.26 -2.55
CA LEU A 87 -2.19 3.99 -2.66
C LEU A 87 -3.66 4.11 -2.25
N LYS A 88 -3.98 5.02 -1.32
CA LYS A 88 -5.31 5.18 -0.74
C LYS A 88 -6.42 5.37 -1.77
N ASP A 89 -6.22 6.28 -2.72
CA ASP A 89 -7.27 6.63 -3.68
C ASP A 89 -7.62 5.46 -4.60
N ALA A 90 -6.61 4.73 -5.08
CA ALA A 90 -6.83 3.52 -5.89
C ALA A 90 -7.49 2.41 -5.07
N THR A 91 -7.02 2.16 -3.84
CA THR A 91 -7.58 1.11 -2.98
C THR A 91 -9.03 1.40 -2.61
N LEU A 92 -9.36 2.64 -2.24
CA LEU A 92 -10.74 3.02 -1.89
C LEU A 92 -11.69 2.97 -3.08
N PHE A 93 -11.23 3.29 -4.29
CA PHE A 93 -12.05 3.21 -5.50
C PHE A 93 -12.53 1.78 -5.76
N PHE A 94 -11.60 0.82 -5.78
CA PHE A 94 -11.91 -0.59 -6.06
C PHE A 94 -12.63 -1.30 -4.90
N LEU A 95 -12.49 -0.81 -3.66
CA LEU A 95 -13.27 -1.32 -2.52
C LEU A 95 -14.76 -0.96 -2.63
N ARG A 96 -15.12 0.13 -3.31
CA ARG A 96 -16.50 0.61 -3.46
C ARG A 96 -17.20 0.04 -4.69
N SER A 97 -16.44 -0.22 -5.75
CA SER A 97 -16.98 -0.65 -7.03
C SER A 97 -17.23 -2.16 -7.05
N THR A 98 -18.38 -2.59 -7.58
CA THR A 98 -18.51 -3.97 -8.07
C THR A 98 -17.72 -4.04 -9.37
N PRO A 99 -16.55 -4.71 -9.42
CA PRO A 99 -15.70 -4.67 -10.59
C PRO A 99 -16.45 -5.34 -11.75
N ASN A 100 -16.68 -4.57 -12.80
CA ASN A 100 -17.16 -5.10 -14.06
C ASN A 100 -16.27 -4.60 -15.20
N LEU A 101 -16.38 -5.26 -16.35
CA LEU A 101 -15.47 -5.01 -17.47
C LEU A 101 -15.54 -3.56 -17.97
N ALA A 102 -16.72 -2.93 -17.94
CA ALA A 102 -16.90 -1.53 -18.33
C ALA A 102 -16.29 -0.53 -17.33
N THR A 103 -16.14 -0.89 -16.05
CA THR A 103 -15.51 0.00 -15.06
C THR A 103 -13.99 0.11 -15.18
N VAL A 104 -13.35 -0.73 -15.99
CA VAL A 104 -11.88 -0.80 -16.08
C VAL A 104 -11.30 0.47 -16.70
N ILE A 105 -11.82 0.97 -17.82
CA ILE A 105 -11.30 2.18 -18.46
C ILE A 105 -11.48 3.42 -17.55
N PRO A 106 -12.68 3.69 -16.99
CA PRO A 106 -12.86 4.79 -16.03
C PRO A 106 -11.94 4.68 -14.79
N ALA A 107 -11.68 3.47 -14.31
CA ALA A 107 -10.76 3.25 -13.20
C ALA A 107 -9.32 3.62 -13.59
N MET A 108 -8.89 3.23 -14.79
CA MET A 108 -7.57 3.57 -15.30
C MET A 108 -7.40 5.07 -15.51
N ASP A 109 -8.40 5.76 -16.04
CA ASP A 109 -8.38 7.23 -16.21
C ASP A 109 -8.24 7.95 -14.87
N LEU A 110 -9.01 7.52 -13.85
CA LEU A 110 -8.91 8.09 -12.51
C LEU A 110 -7.51 7.88 -11.91
N ILE A 111 -6.95 6.68 -12.06
CA ILE A 111 -5.60 6.39 -11.57
C ILE A 111 -4.58 7.24 -12.33
N ASP A 112 -4.74 7.42 -13.64
CA ASP A 112 -3.85 8.23 -14.46
C ASP A 112 -3.84 9.70 -14.02
N GLU A 113 -5.01 10.28 -13.78
CA GLU A 113 -5.18 11.64 -13.26
C GLU A 113 -4.47 11.79 -11.90
N LYS A 114 -4.70 10.84 -10.99
CA LYS A 114 -4.11 10.85 -9.65
C LYS A 114 -2.59 10.72 -9.68
N LEU A 115 -2.05 9.76 -10.43
CA LEU A 115 -0.60 9.62 -10.59
C LEU A 115 0.01 10.86 -11.23
N THR A 116 -0.66 11.49 -12.20
CA THR A 116 -0.20 12.77 -12.78
C THR A 116 -0.12 13.86 -11.71
N THR A 117 -1.17 14.00 -10.91
CA THR A 117 -1.25 14.97 -9.82
C THR A 117 -0.12 14.76 -8.81
N TYR A 118 0.11 13.52 -8.36
CA TYR A 118 1.20 13.21 -7.42
C TYR A 118 2.58 13.44 -8.03
N SER A 119 2.78 13.16 -9.32
CA SER A 119 4.07 13.35 -9.98
C SER A 119 4.50 14.82 -10.09
N LEU A 120 3.53 15.73 -10.14
CA LEU A 120 3.76 17.18 -10.25
C LEU A 120 3.79 17.88 -8.89
N ASN A 121 3.25 17.25 -7.84
CA ASN A 121 3.15 17.86 -6.53
C ASN A 121 4.50 17.91 -5.80
N ALA A 122 5.01 19.12 -5.57
CA ALA A 122 6.28 19.37 -4.91
C ALA A 122 6.32 19.02 -3.41
N SER A 123 5.19 18.72 -2.77
CA SER A 123 5.16 18.22 -1.39
C SER A 123 5.68 16.78 -1.29
N PHE A 124 5.68 16.03 -2.39
CA PHE A 124 6.21 14.67 -2.44
C PHE A 124 7.73 14.66 -2.66
N LEU A 125 8.38 13.66 -2.07
CA LEU A 125 9.82 13.46 -2.23
C LEU A 125 10.15 13.21 -3.72
N PRO A 126 11.32 13.67 -4.20
CA PRO A 126 11.74 13.44 -5.59
C PRO A 126 11.71 11.97 -5.99
N SER A 127 12.12 11.06 -5.10
CA SER A 127 12.07 9.61 -5.32
C SER A 127 10.64 9.09 -5.53
N ILE A 128 9.69 9.57 -4.72
CA ILE A 128 8.28 9.22 -4.84
C ILE A 128 7.70 9.72 -6.17
N ARG A 129 7.99 10.97 -6.56
CA ARG A 129 7.51 11.52 -7.86
C ARG A 129 8.05 10.71 -9.04
N VAL A 130 9.32 10.32 -9.00
CA VAL A 130 9.92 9.44 -10.03
C VAL A 130 9.24 8.07 -10.04
N ALA A 131 9.02 7.46 -8.87
CA ALA A 131 8.33 6.17 -8.76
C ALA A 131 6.90 6.23 -9.31
N VAL A 132 6.14 7.28 -8.99
CA VAL A 132 4.81 7.57 -9.55
C VAL A 132 4.86 7.71 -11.07
N GLY A 133 5.87 8.39 -11.61
CA GLY A 133 6.08 8.49 -13.06
C GLY A 133 6.32 7.13 -13.73
N LEU A 134 7.05 6.22 -13.07
CA LEU A 134 7.23 4.84 -13.54
C LEU A 134 5.93 4.02 -13.44
N ALA A 135 5.14 4.21 -12.38
CA ALA A 135 3.83 3.60 -12.23
C ALA A 135 2.89 4.04 -13.37
N LYS A 136 2.87 5.34 -13.71
CA LYS A 136 2.11 5.87 -14.85
C LYS A 136 2.52 5.25 -16.17
N LYS A 137 3.83 5.09 -16.44
CA LYS A 137 4.30 4.38 -17.64
C LYS A 137 3.81 2.94 -17.71
N THR A 138 3.74 2.27 -16.57
CA THR A 138 3.21 0.91 -16.47
C THR A 138 1.70 0.89 -16.73
N LEU A 139 0.94 1.83 -16.15
CA LEU A 139 -0.48 2.00 -16.42
C LEU A 139 -0.76 2.24 -17.91
N ASN A 140 -0.01 3.14 -18.55
CA ASN A 140 -0.15 3.44 -19.98
C ASN A 140 0.05 2.20 -20.86
N ARG A 141 0.97 1.29 -20.49
CA ARG A 141 1.14 0.02 -21.20
C ARG A 141 -0.11 -0.86 -21.09
N TYR A 142 -0.72 -0.95 -19.91
CA TYR A 142 -1.98 -1.67 -19.75
C TYR A 142 -3.12 -0.98 -20.51
N TYR A 143 -3.15 0.36 -20.52
CA TYR A 143 -4.15 1.14 -21.24
C TYR A 143 -4.13 0.79 -22.73
N GLN A 144 -2.94 0.73 -23.34
CA GLN A 144 -2.76 0.31 -24.73
C GLN A 144 -3.30 -1.12 -24.99
N LEU A 145 -3.06 -2.06 -24.06
CA LEU A 145 -3.57 -3.42 -24.21
C LEU A 145 -5.10 -3.47 -24.12
N THR A 146 -5.69 -2.71 -23.20
CA THR A 146 -7.14 -2.58 -23.04
C THR A 146 -7.79 -1.97 -24.28
N ASP A 147 -7.20 -0.90 -24.82
CA ASP A 147 -7.69 -0.20 -26.02
C ASP A 147 -7.59 -1.07 -27.29
N THR A 148 -6.63 -1.98 -27.38
CA THR A 148 -6.54 -2.93 -28.50
C THR A 148 -7.50 -4.12 -28.40
N SER A 149 -8.23 -4.25 -27.28
CA SER A 149 -9.07 -5.42 -27.03
C SER A 149 -10.54 -5.12 -27.32
N GLU A 150 -11.09 -5.82 -28.32
CA GLU A 150 -12.51 -5.73 -28.72
C GLU A 150 -13.46 -6.00 -27.55
N VAL A 151 -13.05 -6.86 -26.60
CA VAL A 151 -13.86 -7.25 -25.44
C VAL A 151 -14.16 -6.05 -24.54
N TYR A 152 -13.20 -5.16 -24.31
CA TYR A 152 -13.42 -3.94 -23.51
C TYR A 152 -14.27 -2.91 -24.26
N HIS A 153 -14.09 -2.78 -25.58
CA HIS A 153 -14.92 -1.90 -26.41
C HIS A 153 -16.39 -2.32 -26.43
N ILE A 154 -16.66 -3.62 -26.58
CA ILE A 154 -18.03 -4.16 -26.55
C ILE A 154 -18.68 -3.89 -25.18
N ALA A 155 -17.98 -4.19 -24.09
CA ALA A 155 -18.49 -3.97 -22.74
C ALA A 155 -18.76 -2.48 -22.44
N MET A 156 -17.94 -1.57 -22.97
CA MET A 156 -18.17 -0.12 -22.85
C MET A 156 -19.34 0.36 -23.70
N GLY A 157 -19.50 -0.18 -24.91
CA GLY A 157 -20.63 0.12 -25.79
C GLY A 157 -21.98 -0.22 -25.14
N GLU A 158 -22.05 -1.37 -24.47
CA GLU A 158 -23.25 -1.80 -23.70
C GLU A 158 -23.48 -0.98 -22.41
N PHE A 159 -22.44 -0.38 -21.84
CA PHE A 159 -22.56 0.46 -20.63
C PHE A 159 -23.09 1.87 -20.93
N LEU A 160 -22.88 2.37 -22.16
CA LEU A 160 -23.30 3.69 -22.60
C LEU A 160 -24.64 3.69 -23.38
N SER A 161 -25.18 2.50 -23.70
CA SER A 161 -26.46 2.29 -24.39
C SER A 161 -27.62 2.12 -23.40
#